data_AF-A0AAX3VUP3-F1
#
_entry.id   AF-A0AAX3VUP3-F1
#
_cell.length_a   1.000
_cell.length_b   1.000
_cell.length_c   1.000
_cell.angle_alpha   90.00
_cell.angle_beta   90.00
_cell.angle_gamma   90.00
#
_symmetry.space_group_name_H-M   'P 1'
#
loop_
_entity.id
_entity.type
_entity.pdbx_description
1 polymer ?
#
loop_
_entity_poly.entity_id
_entity_poly.type
_entity_poly.pdbx_seq_one_letter_code
_entity_poly.pdbx_strand_id
1 'polypeptide(L)'
;MISFRRPPLLRTRSVMFKGWLTGVWIMMAQLLAQPLTAAERWQSDAYLIDSFFEVAMKREYGEEQNVRFARWQQPIRLQLINEFGDKQLQTEVVKIQSQHLAGIIGHPITLVNDKPNITLIMTERARMASWAKRTMGQGAAIKTALKEGLCMANFAINARYEIARATIIIPVDYSRAKGRFLDCVVEELTQVMGLPNDSDKVFPSIFNDNSIDSFPTGLDYVLLKLAYHPALHAGMTAAEVRAALPVAIKALRANGEITQADQRVQVNSLKRWAGL
;
A
#
# COMPACT_ATOMS: atom_id res chain seq x y z
N MET A 1 33.84 18.93 100.54
CA MET A 1 32.54 19.50 100.10
C MET A 1 31.56 18.37 99.92
N ILE A 2 30.55 18.33 100.78
CA ILE A 2 29.42 17.40 100.79
C ILE A 2 28.21 18.18 100.21
N SER A 3 27.21 17.45 99.69
CA SER A 3 25.78 17.86 99.61
C SER A 3 25.29 18.42 98.26
N PHE A 4 24.09 18.16 97.71
CA PHE A 4 22.92 17.31 98.01
C PHE A 4 21.98 17.30 96.76
N ARG A 5 21.16 16.24 96.66
CA ARG A 5 19.78 16.01 96.13
C ARG A 5 19.10 16.84 94.99
N ARG A 6 18.28 16.07 94.25
CA ARG A 6 17.35 16.30 93.10
C ARG A 6 16.19 17.30 93.33
N PRO A 7 15.47 17.69 92.25
CA PRO A 7 14.05 17.28 92.15
C PRO A 7 13.57 16.85 90.74
N PRO A 8 12.35 16.26 90.60
CA PRO A 8 11.81 15.65 89.38
C PRO A 8 10.72 16.50 88.70
N LEU A 9 10.49 16.31 87.38
CA LEU A 9 9.29 16.82 86.69
C LEU A 9 8.71 15.78 85.70
N LEU A 10 7.62 15.16 86.17
CA LEU A 10 6.32 14.89 85.53
C LEU A 10 6.21 14.47 84.05
N ARG A 11 5.81 13.18 83.92
CA ARG A 11 4.89 12.54 82.96
C ARG A 11 4.03 13.45 82.06
N THR A 12 4.03 13.11 80.77
CA THR A 12 2.81 12.99 79.95
C THR A 12 2.82 11.65 79.22
N ARG A 13 1.82 10.81 79.49
CA ARG A 13 1.56 9.55 78.79
C ARG A 13 0.66 9.85 77.60
N SER A 14 1.14 9.64 76.39
CA SER A 14 0.31 9.55 75.19
C SER A 14 -0.43 8.21 75.19
N VAL A 15 -1.76 8.28 75.08
CA VAL A 15 -2.67 7.14 74.99
C VAL A 15 -2.56 6.52 73.60
N MET A 16 -2.25 5.22 73.54
CA MET A 16 -2.43 4.38 72.36
C MET A 16 -3.93 4.21 72.08
N PHE A 17 -4.40 4.69 70.93
CA PHE A 17 -5.63 4.20 70.33
C PHE A 17 -5.26 3.21 69.22
N LYS A 18 -5.57 1.93 69.45
CA LYS A 18 -5.48 0.85 68.47
C LYS A 18 -6.58 1.07 67.42
N GLY A 19 -6.22 1.57 66.24
CA GLY A 19 -7.06 1.52 65.05
C GLY A 19 -6.87 0.18 64.34
N TRP A 20 -7.76 -0.78 64.63
CA TRP A 20 -7.98 -1.96 63.80
C TRP A 20 -8.98 -1.54 62.73
N LEU A 21 -8.58 -1.50 61.45
CA LEU A 21 -9.41 -1.49 60.23
C LEU A 21 -8.47 -1.31 59.03
N THR A 22 -7.60 -2.30 58.81
CA THR A 22 -6.86 -2.44 57.54
C THR A 22 -7.68 -3.34 56.61
N GLY A 23 -7.99 -2.85 55.41
CA GLY A 23 -8.27 -3.75 54.29
C GLY A 23 -9.62 -3.61 53.61
N VAL A 24 -10.10 -2.40 53.34
CA VAL A 24 -11.02 -2.17 52.22
C VAL A 24 -10.65 -0.83 51.60
N TRP A 25 -10.62 -0.76 50.27
CA TRP A 25 -10.49 0.46 49.45
C TRP A 25 -9.10 0.95 49.04
N ILE A 26 -8.31 0.15 48.32
CA ILE A 26 -7.61 0.64 47.10
C ILE A 26 -7.55 -0.51 46.08
N MET A 27 -8.72 -0.91 45.57
CA MET A 27 -8.81 -1.64 44.30
C MET A 27 -9.20 -0.60 43.23
N MET A 28 -8.37 0.44 43.09
CA MET A 28 -8.52 1.45 42.04
C MET A 28 -8.14 0.81 40.70
N ALA A 29 -9.17 0.37 39.99
CA ALA A 29 -9.32 0.52 38.55
C ALA A 29 -8.03 0.50 37.71
N GLN A 30 -7.37 -0.66 37.63
CA GLN A 30 -6.63 -1.02 36.42
C GLN A 30 -7.65 -1.54 35.39
N LEU A 31 -8.58 -0.67 34.99
CA LEU A 31 -9.21 -0.80 33.69
C LEU A 31 -8.08 -0.53 32.70
N LEU A 32 -7.48 -1.62 32.20
CA LEU A 32 -6.78 -1.58 30.93
C LEU A 32 -7.80 -1.08 29.90
N ALA A 33 -7.86 0.24 29.72
CA ALA A 33 -8.43 0.83 28.53
C ALA A 33 -7.51 0.36 27.40
N GLN A 34 -7.78 -0.84 26.89
CA GLN A 34 -7.26 -1.22 25.59
C GLN A 34 -7.74 -0.10 24.66
N PRO A 35 -6.84 0.59 23.95
CA PRO A 35 -7.31 1.48 22.91
C PRO A 35 -8.03 0.58 21.92
N LEU A 36 -9.37 0.62 21.95
CA LEU A 36 -10.18 0.25 20.81
C LEU A 36 -9.82 1.30 19.76
N THR A 37 -8.71 1.11 19.05
CA THR A 37 -8.47 1.79 17.80
C THR A 37 -9.63 1.36 16.93
N ALA A 38 -10.62 2.23 16.78
CA ALA A 38 -11.75 1.98 15.90
C ALA A 38 -11.16 1.64 14.54
N ALA A 39 -11.53 0.48 13.98
CA ALA A 39 -11.09 0.08 12.66
C ALA A 39 -11.45 1.20 11.69
N GLU A 40 -10.47 1.66 10.91
CA GLU A 40 -10.72 2.69 9.90
C GLU A 40 -11.78 2.19 8.91
N ARG A 41 -12.58 3.10 8.33
CA ARG A 41 -13.70 2.72 7.44
C ARG A 41 -13.24 1.79 6.32
N TRP A 42 -12.05 2.00 5.78
CA TRP A 42 -11.51 1.20 4.69
C TRP A 42 -11.21 -0.25 5.08
N GLN A 43 -11.04 -0.54 6.37
CA GLN A 43 -10.77 -1.88 6.90
C GLN A 43 -12.03 -2.77 6.97
N SER A 44 -13.21 -2.24 6.64
CA SER A 44 -14.44 -3.05 6.60
C SER A 44 -14.47 -3.97 5.37
N ASP A 45 -15.00 -5.19 5.54
CA ASP A 45 -15.04 -6.18 4.46
C ASP A 45 -15.78 -5.67 3.22
N ALA A 46 -16.90 -4.95 3.42
CA ALA A 46 -17.67 -4.36 2.33
C ALA A 46 -16.84 -3.34 1.54
N TYR A 47 -16.12 -2.45 2.24
CA TYR A 47 -15.29 -1.47 1.58
C TYR A 47 -14.12 -2.10 0.83
N LEU A 48 -13.44 -3.09 1.43
CA LEU A 48 -12.36 -3.83 0.76
C LEU A 48 -12.85 -4.52 -0.52
N ILE A 49 -14.06 -5.12 -0.48
CA ILE A 49 -14.66 -5.74 -1.66
C ILE A 49 -14.94 -4.68 -2.73
N ASP A 50 -15.64 -3.59 -2.38
CA ASP A 50 -16.00 -2.55 -3.33
C ASP A 50 -14.75 -1.89 -3.94
N SER A 51 -13.75 -1.57 -3.11
CA SER A 51 -12.46 -1.04 -3.56
C SER A 51 -11.75 -1.99 -4.50
N PHE A 52 -11.69 -3.29 -4.19
CA PHE A 52 -11.08 -4.28 -5.08
C PHE A 52 -11.77 -4.34 -6.44
N PHE A 53 -13.11 -4.25 -6.46
CA PHE A 53 -13.85 -4.19 -7.73
C PHE A 53 -13.54 -2.93 -8.52
N GLU A 54 -13.46 -1.78 -7.85
CA GLU A 54 -13.13 -0.51 -8.50
C GLU A 54 -11.72 -0.53 -9.11
N VAL A 55 -10.69 -1.01 -8.40
CA VAL A 55 -9.31 -0.92 -8.92
C VAL A 55 -8.86 -2.11 -9.76
N ALA A 56 -9.36 -3.33 -9.49
CA ALA A 56 -8.86 -4.55 -10.15
C ALA A 56 -9.77 -5.04 -11.29
N MET A 57 -11.08 -4.76 -11.21
CA MET A 57 -12.10 -5.28 -12.13
C MET A 57 -12.62 -4.25 -13.12
N LYS A 58 -12.09 -3.03 -13.11
CA LYS A 58 -12.36 -1.98 -14.11
C LYS A 58 -11.09 -1.59 -14.87
N ARG A 59 -11.21 -0.65 -15.81
CA ARG A 59 -10.11 -0.13 -16.61
C ARG A 59 -10.23 1.39 -16.66
N GLU A 60 -9.10 2.08 -16.49
CA GLU A 60 -9.05 3.54 -16.57
C GLU A 60 -9.55 4.06 -17.93
N TYR A 61 -9.16 3.36 -19.00
CA TYR A 61 -9.61 3.65 -20.36
C TYR A 61 -10.00 2.37 -21.11
N GLY A 62 -11.17 2.38 -21.75
CA GLY A 62 -11.60 1.32 -22.67
C GLY A 62 -12.87 0.59 -22.23
N GLU A 63 -13.05 -0.63 -22.72
CA GLU A 63 -14.25 -1.43 -22.46
C GLU A 63 -14.22 -2.10 -21.09
N GLU A 64 -15.29 -1.92 -20.31
CA GLU A 64 -15.51 -2.60 -19.03
C GLU A 64 -16.31 -3.91 -19.15
N GLN A 65 -16.81 -4.23 -20.34
CA GLN A 65 -17.65 -5.41 -20.53
C GLN A 65 -16.82 -6.69 -20.49
N ASN A 66 -17.30 -7.69 -19.75
CA ASN A 66 -16.67 -9.01 -19.63
C ASN A 66 -15.22 -8.99 -19.10
N VAL A 67 -14.84 -7.97 -18.32
CA VAL A 67 -13.53 -7.93 -17.66
C VAL A 67 -13.33 -9.17 -16.80
N ARG A 68 -12.20 -9.84 -17.00
CA ARG A 68 -11.70 -10.91 -16.14
C ARG A 68 -10.59 -10.39 -15.27
N PHE A 69 -10.50 -10.94 -14.06
CA PHE A 69 -9.39 -10.65 -13.15
C PHE A 69 -8.07 -11.09 -13.79
N ALA A 70 -7.05 -10.23 -13.71
CA ALA A 70 -5.74 -10.47 -14.29
C ALA A 70 -4.67 -10.19 -13.25
N ARG A 71 -3.69 -11.09 -13.16
CA ARG A 71 -2.48 -10.93 -12.34
C ARG A 71 -1.29 -11.62 -12.98
N TRP A 72 -0.10 -11.33 -12.49
CA TRP A 72 1.10 -12.08 -12.87
C TRP A 72 1.07 -13.49 -12.27
N GLN A 73 1.47 -14.48 -13.07
CA GLN A 73 1.75 -15.84 -12.61
C GLN A 73 3.23 -16.22 -12.78
N GLN A 74 3.89 -15.60 -13.78
CA GLN A 74 5.30 -15.81 -14.11
C GLN A 74 6.18 -14.76 -13.40
N PRO A 75 7.41 -15.08 -12.97
CA PRO A 75 8.33 -14.11 -12.38
C PRO A 75 8.43 -12.81 -13.18
N ILE A 76 8.46 -11.67 -12.49
CA ILE A 76 8.48 -10.35 -13.12
C ILE A 76 9.93 -9.96 -13.42
N ARG A 77 10.15 -9.58 -14.67
CA ARG A 77 11.43 -9.14 -15.25
C ARG A 77 11.22 -7.76 -15.83
N LEU A 78 11.68 -6.75 -15.10
CA LEU A 78 11.54 -5.34 -15.43
C LEU A 78 12.80 -4.86 -16.16
N GLN A 79 12.64 -4.33 -17.36
CA GLN A 79 13.67 -3.54 -18.02
C GLN A 79 13.37 -2.07 -17.82
N LEU A 80 14.39 -1.31 -17.38
CA LEU A 80 14.34 0.14 -17.29
C LEU A 80 15.05 0.74 -18.51
N ILE A 81 14.29 1.38 -19.39
CA ILE A 81 14.81 2.18 -20.49
C ILE A 81 14.88 3.63 -19.99
N ASN A 82 16.09 4.07 -19.63
CA ASN A 82 16.32 5.37 -19.01
C ASN A 82 17.03 6.35 -19.96
N GLU A 83 16.23 7.14 -20.68
CA GLU A 83 16.71 8.01 -21.74
C GLU A 83 16.97 9.46 -21.26
N PHE A 84 16.31 9.90 -20.19
CA PHE A 84 16.31 11.31 -19.77
C PHE A 84 16.35 11.51 -18.25
N GLY A 85 16.97 12.61 -17.80
CA GLY A 85 17.07 13.00 -16.40
C GLY A 85 18.18 12.29 -15.63
N ASP A 86 18.10 12.30 -14.30
CA ASP A 86 19.06 11.63 -13.41
C ASP A 86 18.88 10.10 -13.46
N LYS A 87 19.71 9.43 -14.25
CA LYS A 87 19.59 7.98 -14.48
C LYS A 87 19.91 7.15 -13.25
N GLN A 88 20.83 7.62 -12.41
CA GLN A 88 21.25 6.87 -11.23
C GLN A 88 20.15 6.88 -10.17
N LEU A 89 19.63 8.06 -9.83
CA LEU A 89 18.54 8.21 -8.88
C LEU A 89 17.28 7.47 -9.35
N GLN A 90 16.94 7.60 -10.62
CA GLN A 90 15.79 6.92 -11.21
C GLN A 90 15.92 5.40 -11.12
N THR A 91 17.11 4.85 -11.40
CA THR A 91 17.35 3.40 -11.28
C THR A 91 17.19 2.93 -9.84
N GLU A 92 17.69 3.72 -8.88
CA GLU A 92 17.56 3.40 -7.45
C GLU A 92 16.10 3.43 -6.99
N VAL A 93 15.35 4.47 -7.32
CA VAL A 93 13.92 4.61 -7.00
C VAL A 93 13.11 3.44 -7.57
N VAL A 94 13.33 3.08 -8.83
CA VAL A 94 12.66 1.93 -9.48
C VAL A 94 13.01 0.62 -8.77
N LYS A 95 14.28 0.42 -8.43
CA LYS A 95 14.74 -0.78 -7.71
C LYS A 95 14.03 -0.92 -6.37
N ILE A 96 13.98 0.15 -5.58
CA ILE A 96 13.36 0.14 -4.25
C ILE A 96 11.85 -0.11 -4.35
N GLN A 97 11.16 0.62 -5.23
CA GLN A 97 9.71 0.42 -5.41
C GLN A 97 9.40 -1.00 -5.91
N SER A 98 10.21 -1.54 -6.82
CA SER A 98 10.08 -2.92 -7.29
C SER A 98 10.28 -3.94 -6.16
N GLN A 99 11.27 -3.73 -5.29
CA GLN A 99 11.51 -4.60 -4.13
C GLN A 99 10.39 -4.51 -3.11
N HIS A 100 9.86 -3.30 -2.87
CA HIS A 100 8.72 -3.07 -2.00
C HIS A 100 7.49 -3.83 -2.48
N LEU A 101 7.11 -3.66 -3.75
CA LEU A 101 5.98 -4.39 -4.36
C LEU A 101 6.20 -5.90 -4.33
N ALA A 102 7.41 -6.38 -4.67
CA ALA A 102 7.74 -7.80 -4.62
C ALA A 102 7.50 -8.42 -3.23
N GLY A 103 7.85 -7.69 -2.17
CA GLY A 103 7.61 -8.10 -0.78
C GLY A 103 6.12 -8.15 -0.42
N ILE A 104 5.31 -7.23 -0.94
CA ILE A 104 3.86 -7.21 -0.70
C ILE A 104 3.18 -8.38 -1.43
N ILE A 105 3.41 -8.52 -2.74
CA ILE A 105 2.69 -9.51 -3.56
C ILE A 105 3.25 -10.93 -3.43
N GLY A 106 4.41 -11.09 -2.77
CA GLY A 106 5.08 -12.39 -2.61
C GLY A 106 5.64 -12.96 -3.93
N HIS A 107 5.92 -12.09 -4.90
CA HIS A 107 6.34 -12.48 -6.25
C HIS A 107 7.59 -11.70 -6.65
N PRO A 108 8.67 -12.37 -7.11
CA PRO A 108 9.93 -11.70 -7.35
C PRO A 108 9.85 -10.74 -8.55
N ILE A 109 10.37 -9.52 -8.35
CA ILE A 109 10.58 -8.52 -9.38
C ILE A 109 12.08 -8.31 -9.55
N THR A 110 12.59 -8.58 -10.75
CA THR A 110 14.02 -8.51 -11.07
C THR A 110 14.27 -7.51 -12.18
N LEU A 111 15.30 -6.68 -12.03
CA LEU A 111 15.75 -5.79 -13.10
C LEU A 111 16.59 -6.61 -14.10
N VAL A 112 16.27 -6.51 -15.39
CA VAL A 112 16.95 -7.23 -16.48
C VAL A 112 17.23 -6.33 -17.66
N ASN A 113 18.26 -6.68 -18.44
CA ASN A 113 18.53 -6.04 -19.72
C ASN A 113 17.94 -6.78 -20.91
N ASP A 114 17.66 -8.08 -20.76
CA ASP A 114 17.15 -8.95 -21.83
C ASP A 114 15.89 -9.72 -21.40
N LYS A 115 15.00 -9.95 -22.38
CA LYS A 115 13.73 -10.69 -22.24
C LYS A 115 12.81 -10.18 -21.12
N PRO A 116 12.56 -8.86 -21.00
CA PRO A 116 11.62 -8.35 -20.01
C PRO A 116 10.18 -8.79 -20.29
N ASN A 117 9.37 -8.83 -19.24
CA ASN A 117 7.91 -8.81 -19.36
C ASN A 117 7.30 -7.50 -18.83
N ILE A 118 8.08 -6.65 -18.15
CA ILE A 118 7.73 -5.24 -17.90
C ILE A 118 8.77 -4.36 -18.56
N THR A 119 8.35 -3.37 -19.34
CA THR A 119 9.23 -2.32 -19.87
C THR A 119 8.82 -0.98 -19.27
N LEU A 120 9.67 -0.41 -18.42
CA LEU A 120 9.51 0.92 -17.85
C LEU A 120 10.38 1.90 -18.62
N ILE A 121 9.76 2.90 -19.23
CA ILE A 121 10.40 3.89 -20.09
C ILE A 121 10.38 5.25 -19.41
N MET A 122 11.55 5.77 -19.09
CA MET A 122 11.76 7.11 -18.55
C MET A 122 12.34 8.00 -19.65
N THR A 123 11.51 8.93 -20.13
CA THR A 123 11.74 9.71 -21.36
C THR A 123 11.29 11.16 -21.17
N GLU A 124 11.43 12.00 -22.19
CA GLU A 124 10.78 13.32 -22.28
C GLU A 124 9.31 13.22 -22.74
N ARG A 125 8.46 14.17 -22.33
CA ARG A 125 7.03 14.22 -22.72
C ARG A 125 6.84 14.25 -24.22
N ALA A 126 7.70 14.95 -24.96
CA ALA A 126 7.64 15.03 -26.43
C ALA A 126 7.76 13.66 -27.12
N ARG A 127 8.38 12.67 -26.47
CA ARG A 127 8.60 11.31 -27.02
C ARG A 127 7.55 10.30 -26.55
N MET A 128 6.73 10.65 -25.56
CA MET A 128 5.75 9.74 -24.94
C MET A 128 4.80 9.09 -25.96
N ALA A 129 4.23 9.89 -26.87
CA ALA A 129 3.34 9.37 -27.92
C ALA A 129 4.05 8.40 -28.88
N SER A 130 5.33 8.65 -29.17
CA SER A 130 6.14 7.77 -30.03
C SER A 130 6.41 6.43 -29.37
N TRP A 131 6.65 6.42 -28.05
CA TRP A 131 6.81 5.22 -27.26
C TRP A 131 5.51 4.43 -27.16
N ALA A 132 4.41 5.08 -26.76
CA ALA A 132 3.10 4.45 -26.65
C ALA A 132 2.68 3.77 -27.97
N LYS A 133 2.91 4.42 -29.12
CA LYS A 133 2.67 3.83 -30.44
C LYS A 133 3.46 2.53 -30.68
N ARG A 134 4.70 2.45 -30.20
CA ARG A 134 5.59 1.29 -30.40
C ARG A 134 5.28 0.14 -29.45
N THR A 135 4.86 0.43 -28.23
CA THR A 135 4.79 -0.56 -27.14
C THR A 135 3.36 -0.90 -26.71
N MET A 136 2.44 0.04 -26.80
CA MET A 136 1.04 -0.11 -26.36
C MET A 136 0.04 -0.10 -27.52
N GLY A 137 0.42 0.46 -28.68
CA GLY A 137 -0.44 0.58 -29.86
C GLY A 137 -1.05 1.98 -30.02
N GLN A 138 -2.13 2.09 -30.80
CA GLN A 138 -2.75 3.38 -31.16
C GLN A 138 -4.29 3.38 -31.02
N GLY A 139 -4.81 2.52 -30.15
CA GLY A 139 -6.25 2.45 -29.85
C GLY A 139 -6.78 3.74 -29.21
N ALA A 140 -8.11 3.90 -29.17
CA ALA A 140 -8.76 5.07 -28.58
C ALA A 140 -8.35 5.29 -27.12
N ALA A 141 -8.34 4.22 -26.31
CA ALA A 141 -7.90 4.26 -24.91
C ALA A 141 -6.49 4.85 -24.75
N ILE A 142 -5.52 4.39 -25.54
CA ILE A 142 -4.14 4.90 -25.51
C ILE A 142 -4.08 6.38 -25.92
N LYS A 143 -4.90 6.82 -26.88
CA LYS A 143 -4.96 8.22 -27.29
C LYS A 143 -5.53 9.12 -26.18
N THR A 144 -6.56 8.65 -25.47
CA THR A 144 -7.14 9.36 -24.32
C THR A 144 -6.10 9.49 -23.20
N ALA A 145 -5.47 8.38 -22.81
CA ALA A 145 -4.42 8.34 -21.80
C ALA A 145 -3.25 9.30 -22.14
N LEU A 146 -2.81 9.37 -23.40
CA LEU A 146 -1.76 10.31 -23.82
C LEU A 146 -2.15 11.78 -23.67
N LYS A 147 -3.44 12.08 -23.75
CA LYS A 147 -3.98 13.45 -23.64
C LYS A 147 -4.18 13.86 -22.19
N GLU A 148 -4.65 12.94 -21.36
CA GLU A 148 -5.12 13.22 -20.00
C GLU A 148 -4.08 12.87 -18.93
N GLY A 149 -3.39 11.74 -19.10
CA GLY A 149 -2.47 11.19 -18.11
C GLY A 149 -1.16 11.97 -17.97
N LEU A 150 -0.69 12.08 -16.73
CA LEU A 150 0.65 12.57 -16.38
C LEU A 150 1.73 11.58 -16.83
N CYS A 151 1.50 10.32 -16.50
CA CYS A 151 2.22 9.11 -16.89
C CYS A 151 1.20 8.12 -17.47
N MET A 152 1.68 6.97 -17.94
CA MET A 152 0.79 5.91 -18.40
C MET A 152 1.35 4.51 -18.14
N ALA A 153 0.50 3.60 -17.71
CA ALA A 153 0.71 2.16 -17.75
C ALA A 153 -0.30 1.45 -18.66
N ASN A 154 0.12 0.31 -19.19
CA ASN A 154 -0.80 -0.64 -19.82
C ASN A 154 -0.22 -2.04 -19.72
N PHE A 155 -1.08 -3.05 -19.55
CA PHE A 155 -0.67 -4.44 -19.65
C PHE A 155 -1.51 -5.24 -20.65
N ALA A 156 -0.89 -6.27 -21.21
CA ALA A 156 -1.53 -7.25 -22.06
C ALA A 156 -1.64 -8.59 -21.33
N ILE A 157 -2.79 -9.23 -21.50
CA ILE A 157 -3.06 -10.57 -20.97
C ILE A 157 -2.87 -11.64 -22.05
N ASN A 158 -2.57 -12.88 -21.62
CA ASN A 158 -2.56 -14.05 -22.51
C ASN A 158 -3.95 -14.72 -22.58
N ALA A 159 -4.06 -15.82 -23.33
CA ALA A 159 -5.30 -16.58 -23.48
C ALA A 159 -5.85 -17.19 -22.17
N ARG A 160 -5.05 -17.22 -21.10
CA ARG A 160 -5.43 -17.65 -19.74
C ARG A 160 -5.71 -16.47 -18.81
N TYR A 161 -5.85 -15.25 -19.36
CA TYR A 161 -6.06 -14.00 -18.62
C TYR A 161 -4.94 -13.61 -17.66
N GLU A 162 -3.78 -14.27 -17.75
CA GLU A 162 -2.61 -13.90 -16.95
C GLU A 162 -1.96 -12.66 -17.56
N ILE A 163 -1.46 -11.76 -16.73
CA ILE A 163 -0.64 -10.65 -17.21
C ILE A 163 0.62 -11.24 -17.83
N ALA A 164 0.85 -10.92 -19.11
CA ALA A 164 1.94 -11.47 -19.90
C ALA A 164 3.01 -10.43 -20.23
N ARG A 165 2.60 -9.18 -20.45
CA ARG A 165 3.49 -8.05 -20.72
C ARG A 165 2.89 -6.77 -20.15
N ALA A 166 3.72 -5.85 -19.67
CA ALA A 166 3.32 -4.49 -19.34
C ALA A 166 4.33 -3.45 -19.85
N THR A 167 3.82 -2.26 -20.13
CA THR A 167 4.61 -1.08 -20.46
C THR A 167 4.22 0.04 -19.52
N ILE A 168 5.20 0.78 -19.02
CA ILE A 168 5.01 2.02 -18.29
C ILE A 168 5.82 3.11 -19.00
N ILE A 169 5.26 4.31 -19.15
CA ILE A 169 5.94 5.46 -19.73
C ILE A 169 5.82 6.64 -18.77
N ILE A 170 6.97 7.12 -18.27
CA ILE A 170 7.06 8.28 -17.39
C ILE A 170 7.79 9.40 -18.14
N PRO A 171 7.09 10.51 -18.47
CA PRO A 171 7.74 11.71 -18.99
C PRO A 171 8.42 12.46 -17.83
N VAL A 172 9.73 12.25 -17.66
CA VAL A 172 10.51 12.69 -16.50
C VAL A 172 10.58 14.20 -16.38
N ASP A 173 10.74 14.91 -17.50
CA ASP A 173 10.70 16.37 -17.57
C ASP A 173 9.36 16.93 -17.04
N TYR A 174 8.25 16.41 -17.55
CA TYR A 174 6.91 16.88 -17.23
C TYR A 174 6.47 16.49 -15.81
N SER A 175 6.67 15.24 -15.43
CA SER A 175 6.33 14.74 -14.08
C SER A 175 7.13 15.45 -12.98
N ARG A 176 8.42 15.75 -13.20
CA ARG A 176 9.23 16.54 -12.27
C ARG A 176 8.79 18.00 -12.20
N ALA A 177 8.48 18.62 -13.34
CA ALA A 177 7.95 19.99 -13.36
C ALA A 177 6.62 20.12 -12.59
N LYS A 178 5.85 19.02 -12.49
CA LYS A 178 4.63 18.94 -11.68
C LYS A 178 4.87 18.52 -10.23
N GLY A 179 6.09 18.13 -9.85
CA GLY A 179 6.40 17.62 -8.51
C GLY A 179 5.82 16.22 -8.23
N ARG A 180 5.44 15.46 -9.27
CA ARG A 180 4.67 14.20 -9.19
C ARG A 180 5.46 13.01 -9.75
N PHE A 181 6.79 13.11 -9.80
CA PHE A 181 7.64 12.03 -10.35
C PHE A 181 7.54 10.74 -9.55
N LEU A 182 7.55 10.83 -8.21
CA LEU A 182 7.45 9.65 -7.36
C LEU A 182 6.08 9.00 -7.45
N ASP A 183 5.01 9.80 -7.52
CA ASP A 183 3.63 9.37 -7.72
C ASP A 183 3.54 8.50 -8.98
N CYS A 184 4.05 8.99 -10.11
CA CYS A 184 4.12 8.20 -11.35
C CYS A 184 4.93 6.91 -11.22
N VAL A 185 6.02 6.87 -10.45
CA VAL A 185 6.76 5.62 -10.27
C VAL A 185 5.97 4.65 -9.40
N VAL A 186 5.38 5.13 -8.31
CA VAL A 186 4.65 4.34 -7.34
C VAL A 186 3.37 3.78 -7.96
N GLU A 187 2.53 4.64 -8.50
CA GLU A 187 1.21 4.33 -9.04
C GLU A 187 1.33 3.37 -10.22
N GLU A 188 2.11 3.74 -11.24
CA GLU A 188 2.18 2.97 -12.48
C GLU A 188 2.82 1.58 -12.28
N LEU A 189 3.83 1.46 -11.41
CA LEU A 189 4.37 0.15 -11.05
C LEU A 189 3.35 -0.68 -10.27
N THR A 190 2.54 -0.05 -9.43
CA THR A 190 1.51 -0.75 -8.65
C THR A 190 0.34 -1.18 -9.54
N GLN A 191 -0.13 -0.31 -10.44
CA GLN A 191 -1.21 -0.62 -11.37
C GLN A 191 -0.89 -1.86 -12.23
N VAL A 192 0.33 -1.94 -12.77
CA VAL A 192 0.74 -3.12 -13.57
C VAL A 192 0.90 -4.40 -12.76
N MET A 193 0.76 -4.37 -11.43
CA MET A 193 0.64 -5.59 -10.62
C MET A 193 -0.76 -6.22 -10.71
N GLY A 194 -1.73 -5.58 -11.37
CA GLY A 194 -3.09 -6.10 -11.58
C GLY A 194 -4.19 -5.24 -10.97
N LEU A 195 -3.92 -3.95 -10.72
CA LEU A 195 -4.88 -2.96 -10.20
C LEU A 195 -4.99 -1.77 -11.19
N PRO A 196 -5.46 -1.97 -12.44
CA PRO A 196 -5.28 -1.02 -13.55
C PRO A 196 -6.27 0.15 -13.60
N ASN A 197 -6.97 0.48 -12.53
CA ASN A 197 -8.00 1.51 -12.58
C ASN A 197 -7.91 2.47 -11.41
N ASP A 198 -7.97 3.76 -11.74
CA ASP A 198 -8.12 4.84 -10.77
C ASP A 198 -9.60 5.11 -10.47
N SER A 199 -9.90 5.46 -9.23
CA SER A 199 -11.27 5.66 -8.76
C SER A 199 -11.31 6.56 -7.53
N ASP A 200 -12.00 7.68 -7.66
CA ASP A 200 -12.31 8.61 -6.56
C ASP A 200 -13.06 7.98 -5.39
N LYS A 201 -13.63 6.78 -5.58
CA LYS A 201 -14.36 6.05 -4.55
C LYS A 201 -13.45 5.30 -3.57
N VAL A 202 -12.18 5.12 -3.92
CA VAL A 202 -11.22 4.29 -3.18
C VAL A 202 -10.30 5.20 -2.39
N PHE A 203 -10.47 5.27 -1.08
CA PHE A 203 -9.78 6.22 -0.21
C PHE A 203 -9.53 5.59 1.17
N PRO A 204 -8.33 5.75 1.75
CA PRO A 204 -7.14 6.40 1.19
C PRO A 204 -6.43 5.49 0.18
N SER A 205 -5.99 5.98 -0.96
CA SER A 205 -5.33 5.15 -1.98
C SER A 205 -4.51 6.00 -2.95
N ILE A 206 -3.44 5.43 -3.49
CA ILE A 206 -2.70 6.02 -4.63
C ILE A 206 -3.52 6.02 -5.93
N PHE A 207 -4.56 5.19 -6.03
CA PHE A 207 -5.44 5.12 -7.21
C PHE A 207 -6.58 6.15 -7.16
N ASN A 208 -6.48 7.16 -6.29
CA ASN A 208 -7.49 8.18 -6.14
C ASN A 208 -6.88 9.54 -6.44
N ASP A 209 -7.38 10.19 -7.48
CA ASP A 209 -6.86 11.47 -7.97
C ASP A 209 -6.98 12.60 -6.94
N ASN A 210 -7.89 12.46 -5.98
CA ASN A 210 -8.10 13.40 -4.88
C ASN A 210 -7.28 13.05 -3.63
N SER A 211 -6.52 11.96 -3.65
CA SER A 211 -5.64 11.58 -2.55
C SER A 211 -4.45 12.53 -2.44
N ILE A 212 -4.04 12.79 -1.21
CA ILE A 212 -2.78 13.51 -0.91
C ILE A 212 -1.60 12.55 -0.73
N ASP A 213 -1.85 11.24 -0.74
CA ASP A 213 -0.84 10.21 -0.52
C ASP A 213 -0.13 9.86 -1.83
N SER A 214 1.15 10.23 -1.93
CA SER A 214 2.02 9.85 -3.06
C SER A 214 2.65 8.45 -2.94
N PHE A 215 2.33 7.71 -1.87
CA PHE A 215 2.92 6.40 -1.55
C PHE A 215 1.84 5.40 -1.16
N PRO A 216 2.05 4.08 -1.34
CA PRO A 216 1.03 3.09 -1.06
C PRO A 216 0.54 3.17 0.40
N THR A 217 -0.79 3.17 0.57
CA THR A 217 -1.47 3.22 1.86
C THR A 217 -1.71 1.81 2.41
N GLY A 218 -2.22 1.71 3.65
CA GLY A 218 -2.67 0.42 4.20
C GLY A 218 -3.75 -0.24 3.33
N LEU A 219 -4.62 0.54 2.71
CA LEU A 219 -5.62 0.01 1.77
C LEU A 219 -4.96 -0.57 0.52
N ASP A 220 -4.02 0.15 -0.11
CA ASP A 220 -3.30 -0.33 -1.30
C ASP A 220 -2.54 -1.63 -1.02
N TYR A 221 -1.92 -1.71 0.16
CA TYR A 221 -1.28 -2.93 0.65
C TYR A 221 -2.27 -4.10 0.68
N VAL A 222 -3.44 -3.93 1.30
CA VAL A 222 -4.44 -5.00 1.40
C VAL A 222 -4.98 -5.38 0.02
N LEU A 223 -5.22 -4.42 -0.87
CA LEU A 223 -5.69 -4.68 -2.24
C LEU A 223 -4.70 -5.52 -3.05
N LEU A 224 -3.40 -5.22 -2.95
CA LEU A 224 -2.34 -6.06 -3.53
C LEU A 224 -2.30 -7.46 -2.92
N LYS A 225 -2.42 -7.58 -1.59
CA LYS A 225 -2.43 -8.89 -0.91
C LYS A 225 -3.64 -9.72 -1.31
N LEU A 226 -4.80 -9.10 -1.52
CA LEU A 226 -6.00 -9.75 -2.05
C LEU A 226 -5.78 -10.24 -3.49
N ALA A 227 -5.20 -9.40 -4.37
CA ALA A 227 -4.96 -9.75 -5.77
C ALA A 227 -4.05 -11.00 -5.91
N TYR A 228 -3.12 -11.18 -4.99
CA TYR A 228 -2.18 -12.31 -4.96
C TYR A 228 -2.56 -13.41 -3.96
N HIS A 229 -3.73 -13.32 -3.32
CA HIS A 229 -4.21 -14.39 -2.45
C HIS A 229 -4.53 -15.67 -3.26
N PRO A 230 -4.27 -16.88 -2.74
CA PRO A 230 -4.51 -18.14 -3.46
C PRO A 230 -5.98 -18.38 -3.87
N ALA A 231 -6.93 -17.77 -3.16
CA ALA A 231 -8.35 -17.86 -3.49
C ALA A 231 -8.72 -17.11 -4.78
N LEU A 232 -7.89 -16.15 -5.22
CA LEU A 232 -8.07 -15.44 -6.48
C LEU A 232 -7.10 -16.02 -7.52
N HIS A 233 -7.51 -16.09 -8.78
CA HIS A 233 -6.64 -16.48 -9.89
C HIS A 233 -7.08 -15.79 -11.19
N ALA A 234 -6.13 -15.67 -12.12
CA ALA A 234 -6.38 -15.06 -13.42
C ALA A 234 -7.55 -15.76 -14.15
N GLY A 235 -8.44 -14.97 -14.76
CA GLY A 235 -9.58 -15.45 -15.53
C GLY A 235 -10.92 -15.44 -14.80
N MET A 236 -10.92 -15.24 -13.47
CA MET A 236 -12.15 -15.14 -12.69
C MET A 236 -13.06 -14.02 -13.21
N THR A 237 -14.35 -14.34 -13.32
CA THR A 237 -15.46 -13.39 -13.48
C THR A 237 -15.61 -12.50 -12.26
N ALA A 238 -16.35 -11.41 -12.42
CA ALA A 238 -16.86 -10.62 -11.30
C ALA A 238 -17.64 -11.46 -10.25
N ALA A 239 -18.39 -12.49 -10.67
CA ALA A 239 -19.11 -13.33 -9.73
C ALA A 239 -18.15 -14.21 -8.89
N GLU A 240 -17.17 -14.83 -9.54
CA GLU A 240 -16.15 -15.66 -8.88
C GLU A 240 -15.27 -14.84 -7.94
N VAL A 241 -14.82 -13.65 -8.36
CA VAL A 241 -14.07 -12.73 -7.50
C VAL A 241 -14.90 -12.34 -6.26
N ARG A 242 -16.18 -12.00 -6.44
CA ARG A 242 -17.07 -11.63 -5.32
C ARG A 242 -17.26 -12.78 -4.33
N ALA A 243 -17.29 -14.03 -4.80
CA ALA A 243 -17.37 -15.20 -3.94
C ALA A 243 -16.03 -15.51 -3.23
N ALA A 244 -14.89 -15.23 -3.88
CA ALA A 244 -13.56 -15.52 -3.34
C ALA A 244 -13.07 -14.51 -2.31
N LEU A 245 -13.42 -13.22 -2.46
CA LEU A 245 -12.92 -12.14 -1.61
C LEU A 245 -13.21 -12.34 -0.11
N PRO A 246 -14.42 -12.75 0.34
CA PRO A 246 -14.67 -12.99 1.76
C PRO A 246 -13.72 -14.04 2.38
N VAL A 247 -13.35 -15.07 1.62
CA VAL A 247 -12.38 -16.09 2.06
C VAL A 247 -10.99 -15.48 2.23
N ALA A 248 -10.55 -14.68 1.25
CA ALA A 248 -9.25 -14.01 1.29
C ALA A 248 -9.18 -12.96 2.41
N ILE A 249 -10.22 -12.14 2.58
CA ILE A 249 -10.30 -11.10 3.63
C ILE A 249 -10.25 -11.74 5.01
N LYS A 250 -11.00 -12.83 5.24
CA LYS A 250 -10.95 -13.56 6.51
C LYS A 250 -9.54 -14.06 6.83
N ALA A 251 -8.84 -14.62 5.83
CA ALA A 251 -7.47 -15.10 6.00
C ALA A 251 -6.48 -13.95 6.30
N LEU A 252 -6.53 -12.86 5.54
CA LEU A 252 -5.71 -11.67 5.78
C LEU A 252 -5.97 -11.05 7.16
N ARG A 253 -7.24 -10.99 7.59
CA ARG A 253 -7.62 -10.50 8.92
C ARG A 253 -7.04 -11.36 10.03
N ALA A 254 -7.14 -12.69 9.92
CA ALA A 254 -6.61 -13.63 10.91
C ALA A 254 -5.08 -13.51 11.07
N ASN A 255 -4.37 -13.18 9.99
CA ASN A 255 -2.92 -13.00 9.98
C ASN A 255 -2.47 -11.56 10.35
N GLY A 256 -3.41 -10.68 10.69
CA GLY A 256 -3.13 -9.28 11.04
C GLY A 256 -2.73 -8.39 9.85
N GLU A 257 -2.89 -8.87 8.61
CA GLU A 257 -2.49 -8.12 7.41
C GLU A 257 -3.36 -6.87 7.20
N ILE A 258 -4.61 -6.90 7.67
CA ILE A 258 -5.53 -5.74 7.58
C ILE A 258 -5.32 -4.79 8.75
N THR A 259 -5.25 -5.31 9.99
CA THR A 259 -5.14 -4.47 11.19
C THR A 259 -3.78 -3.81 11.33
N GLN A 260 -2.73 -4.37 10.71
CA GLN A 260 -1.37 -3.83 10.74
C GLN A 260 -0.93 -3.27 9.37
N ALA A 261 -1.86 -3.05 8.44
CA ALA A 261 -1.51 -2.71 7.06
C ALA A 261 -0.68 -1.43 6.97
N ASP A 262 -1.03 -0.40 7.75
CA ASP A 262 -0.33 0.90 7.74
C ASP A 262 1.11 0.79 8.22
N GLN A 263 1.43 -0.15 9.12
CA GLN A 263 2.82 -0.42 9.49
C GLN A 263 3.51 -1.31 8.46
N ARG A 264 2.81 -2.33 7.94
CA ARG A 264 3.37 -3.34 7.03
C ARG A 264 3.72 -2.76 5.66
N VAL A 265 2.92 -1.84 5.15
CA VAL A 265 3.19 -1.13 3.89
C VAL A 265 4.42 -0.21 3.97
N GLN A 266 4.99 0.01 5.16
CA GLN A 266 6.20 0.80 5.33
C GLN A 266 7.48 -0.04 5.34
N VAL A 267 7.37 -1.37 5.36
CA VAL A 267 8.53 -2.26 5.43
C VAL A 267 9.29 -2.20 4.09
N ASN A 268 10.53 -1.73 4.13
CA ASN A 268 11.39 -1.53 2.95
C ASN A 268 10.73 -0.65 1.86
N SER A 269 9.85 0.27 2.25
CA SER A 269 9.10 1.10 1.31
C SER A 269 9.94 2.23 0.72
N LEU A 270 9.57 2.68 -0.47
CA LEU A 270 10.17 3.87 -1.08
C LEU A 270 9.95 5.11 -0.20
N LYS A 271 8.82 5.20 0.51
CA LYS A 271 8.53 6.27 1.47
C LYS A 271 9.59 6.35 2.56
N ARG A 272 9.93 5.20 3.18
CA ARG A 272 10.99 5.12 4.21
C ARG A 272 12.36 5.45 3.65
N TRP A 273 12.70 4.95 2.46
CA TRP A 273 13.96 5.28 1.81
C TRP A 273 14.09 6.79 1.52
N ALA A 274 12.98 7.44 1.15
CA ALA A 274 12.92 8.88 0.95
C ALA A 274 12.96 9.71 2.26
N GLY A 275 12.99 9.06 3.43
CA GLY A 275 13.04 9.73 4.73
C GLY A 275 11.69 10.26 5.23
N LEU A 276 10.58 9.68 4.75
CA LEU A 276 9.19 10.08 5.05
C LEU A 276 8.43 9.07 5.91
#